data_AF-A0A401UVU7-F1
#
_entry.id   AF-A0A401UVU7-F1
#
_cell.length_a   1.000
_cell.length_b   1.000
_cell.length_c   1.000
_cell.angle_alpha   90.00
_cell.angle_beta   90.00
_cell.angle_gamma   90.00
#
_symmetry.space_group_name_H-M   'P 1'
#
loop_
_entity.id
_entity.type
_entity.pdbx_description
1 polymer ?
#
loop_
_entity_poly.entity_id
_entity_poly.type
_entity_poly.pdbx_seq_one_letter_code
_entity_poly.pdbx_strand_id
1 'polypeptide(L)'
;MSRYEVDSAHVAQAAAGVQARAASIRSEVAAMHRQLADLQGTWRGSAATAFAGVVANWSSTEARLEQALDQISAAMHSAAQTYADAEAQASRLFTA
;
A
#
# COMPACT_ATOMS: atom_id res chain seq x y z
N MET A 1 23.53 23.20 9.25
CA MET A 1 22.09 23.05 9.57
C MET A 1 21.29 22.28 8.50
N SER A 2 21.88 21.74 7.41
CA SER A 2 21.10 21.10 6.33
C SER A 2 20.72 19.62 6.54
N ARG A 3 21.18 18.95 7.60
CA ARG A 3 21.06 17.49 7.70
C ARG A 3 19.66 17.01 8.13
N TYR A 4 18.94 17.76 8.98
CA TYR A 4 17.60 17.39 9.44
C TYR A 4 16.51 17.69 8.39
N GLU A 5 16.57 18.86 7.77
CA GLU A 5 15.62 19.29 6.73
C GLU A 5 15.68 18.43 5.46
N VAL A 6 16.89 17.99 5.07
CA VAL A 6 17.07 17.07 3.93
C VAL A 6 16.54 15.67 4.25
N ASP A 7 16.66 15.22 5.51
CA ASP A 7 16.15 13.90 5.93
C ASP A 7 14.61 13.87 5.94
N SER A 8 13.95 14.92 6.44
CA SER A 8 12.50 15.00 6.50
C SER A 8 11.84 15.07 5.12
N ALA A 9 12.39 15.88 4.21
CA ALA A 9 11.94 15.93 2.81
C ALA A 9 12.13 14.58 2.10
N HIS A 10 13.23 13.87 2.36
CA HIS A 10 13.48 12.56 1.80
C HIS A 10 12.50 11.50 2.33
N VAL A 11 12.18 11.50 3.63
CA VAL A 11 11.16 10.62 4.21
C VAL A 11 9.78 10.89 3.60
N ALA A 12 9.40 12.17 3.42
CA ALA A 12 8.13 12.52 2.78
C ALA A 12 8.05 12.04 1.32
N GLN A 13 9.13 12.21 0.56
CA GLN A 13 9.22 11.70 -0.81
C GLN A 13 9.13 10.16 -0.85
N ALA A 14 9.82 9.46 0.05
CA ALA A 14 9.75 8.02 0.16
C ALA A 14 8.32 7.55 0.51
N ALA A 15 7.64 8.24 1.42
CA ALA A 15 6.23 7.98 1.78
C ALA A 15 5.31 8.09 0.56
N ALA A 16 5.43 9.17 -0.21
CA ALA A 16 4.66 9.35 -1.44
C ALA A 16 4.95 8.25 -2.48
N GLY A 17 6.21 7.86 -2.64
CA GLY A 17 6.61 6.77 -3.53
C GLY A 17 6.02 5.41 -3.12
N VAL A 18 5.99 5.13 -1.82
CA VAL A 18 5.36 3.91 -1.27
C VAL A 18 3.85 3.91 -1.50
N GLN A 19 3.16 5.05 -1.28
CA GLN A 19 1.73 5.18 -1.53
C GLN A 19 1.38 4.96 -3.02
N ALA A 20 2.16 5.52 -3.93
CA ALA A 20 1.97 5.32 -5.37
C ALA A 20 2.13 3.84 -5.77
N ARG A 21 3.12 3.15 -5.21
CA ARG A 21 3.31 1.71 -5.42
C ARG A 21 2.16 0.89 -4.85
N ALA A 22 1.67 1.23 -3.66
CA ALA A 22 0.51 0.59 -3.05
C ALA A 22 -0.74 0.72 -3.93
N ALA A 23 -0.99 1.91 -4.49
CA ALA A 23 -2.10 2.13 -5.42
C ALA A 23 -1.96 1.28 -6.70
N SER A 24 -0.76 1.20 -7.27
CA SER A 24 -0.47 0.35 -8.43
C SER A 24 -0.73 -1.13 -8.11
N ILE A 25 -0.28 -1.62 -6.96
CA ILE A 25 -0.51 -3.01 -6.53
C ILE A 25 -2.02 -3.29 -6.42
N ARG A 26 -2.80 -2.40 -5.81
CA ARG A 26 -4.27 -2.57 -5.72
C ARG A 26 -4.93 -2.65 -7.09
N SER A 27 -4.47 -1.84 -8.06
CA SER A 27 -4.95 -1.90 -9.44
C SER A 27 -4.70 -3.27 -10.07
N GLU A 28 -3.48 -3.80 -9.93
CA GLU A 28 -3.10 -5.12 -10.48
C GLU A 28 -3.90 -6.25 -9.82
N VAL A 29 -4.09 -6.19 -8.50
CA VAL A 29 -4.89 -7.16 -7.74
C VAL A 29 -6.34 -7.16 -8.23
N ALA A 30 -6.95 -5.99 -8.39
CA ALA A 30 -8.30 -5.85 -8.91
C ALA A 30 -8.42 -6.36 -10.36
N ALA A 31 -7.38 -6.15 -11.18
CA ALA A 31 -7.33 -6.70 -12.54
C ALA A 31 -7.26 -8.23 -12.53
N MET A 32 -6.42 -8.82 -11.68
CA MET A 32 -6.31 -10.27 -11.52
C MET A 32 -7.63 -10.88 -11.00
N HIS A 33 -8.29 -10.24 -10.02
CA HIS A 33 -9.59 -10.68 -9.53
C HIS A 33 -10.64 -10.74 -10.65
N ARG A 34 -10.71 -9.69 -11.48
CA ARG A 34 -11.62 -9.67 -12.65
C ARG A 34 -11.31 -10.81 -13.64
N GLN A 35 -10.03 -10.99 -13.98
CA GLN A 35 -9.62 -12.06 -14.90
C GLN A 35 -9.98 -13.46 -14.36
N LEU A 36 -9.82 -13.68 -13.05
CA LEU A 36 -10.21 -14.94 -12.41
C LEU A 36 -11.73 -15.13 -12.42
N ALA A 37 -12.50 -14.08 -12.15
CA ALA A 37 -13.97 -14.14 -12.20
C ALA A 37 -14.50 -14.46 -13.61
N ASP A 38 -13.92 -13.83 -14.65
CA ASP A 38 -14.28 -14.09 -16.04
C ASP A 38 -13.98 -15.55 -16.41
N LEU A 39 -12.79 -16.04 -16.03
CA LEU A 39 -12.39 -17.41 -16.30
C LEU A 39 -13.30 -18.40 -15.57
N GLN A 40 -13.73 -18.12 -14.33
CA GLN A 40 -14.66 -18.99 -13.58
C GLN A 40 -15.95 -19.27 -14.37
N GLY A 41 -16.45 -18.28 -15.12
CA GLY A 41 -17.65 -18.43 -15.96
C GLY A 41 -17.47 -19.39 -17.14
N THR A 42 -16.23 -19.69 -17.55
CA THR A 42 -15.95 -20.57 -18.70
C THR A 42 -15.81 -22.04 -18.33
N TRP A 43 -15.46 -22.35 -17.08
CA TRP A 43 -15.27 -23.74 -16.63
C TRP A 43 -16.62 -24.41 -16.33
N ARG A 44 -16.71 -25.72 -16.64
CA ARG A 44 -17.90 -26.55 -16.36
C ARG A 44 -17.49 -27.87 -15.71
N GLY A 45 -18.44 -28.50 -15.01
CA GLY A 45 -18.22 -29.80 -14.38
C GLY A 45 -17.23 -29.74 -13.21
N SER A 46 -16.50 -30.83 -12.97
CA SER A 46 -15.56 -30.96 -11.84
C SER A 46 -14.47 -29.90 -11.81
N ALA A 47 -14.05 -29.41 -12.97
CA ALA A 47 -13.03 -28.37 -13.07
C ALA A 47 -13.53 -26.99 -12.60
N ALA A 48 -14.82 -26.70 -12.72
CA ALA A 48 -15.41 -25.48 -12.15
C ALA A 48 -15.32 -25.48 -10.61
N THR A 49 -15.57 -26.63 -9.97
CA THR A 49 -15.42 -26.77 -8.52
C THR A 49 -13.98 -26.58 -8.07
N ALA A 50 -13.02 -27.19 -8.78
CA ALA A 50 -11.60 -27.01 -8.48
C ALA A 50 -11.17 -25.55 -8.64
N PHE A 51 -11.62 -24.89 -9.71
CA PHE A 51 -11.30 -23.49 -9.97
C PHE A 51 -11.92 -22.53 -8.95
N ALA A 52 -13.16 -22.79 -8.50
CA ALA A 52 -13.78 -22.03 -7.41
C ALA A 52 -12.94 -22.06 -6.11
N GLY A 53 -12.27 -23.18 -5.82
CA GLY A 53 -11.32 -23.27 -4.71
C GLY A 53 -10.08 -22.37 -4.91
N VAL A 54 -9.57 -22.27 -6.14
CA VAL A 54 -8.47 -21.34 -6.48
C VAL A 54 -8.90 -19.89 -6.28
N VAL A 55 -10.11 -19.53 -6.76
CA VAL A 55 -10.66 -18.17 -6.60
C VAL A 55 -10.85 -17.83 -5.12
N ALA A 56 -11.37 -18.74 -4.30
CA ALA A 56 -11.54 -18.52 -2.86
C ALA A 56 -10.19 -18.32 -2.14
N ASN A 57 -9.16 -19.09 -2.51
CA ASN A 57 -7.80 -18.90 -1.98
C ASN A 57 -7.24 -17.52 -2.39
N TRP A 58 -7.43 -17.14 -3.65
CA TRP A 58 -7.05 -15.83 -4.15
C TRP A 58 -7.70 -14.69 -3.34
N SER A 59 -9.01 -14.71 -3.11
CA SER A 59 -9.70 -13.68 -2.31
C SER A 59 -9.15 -13.53 -0.89
N SER A 60 -8.74 -14.65 -0.25
CA SER A 60 -8.06 -14.61 1.06
C SER A 60 -6.68 -13.96 0.98
N THR A 61 -5.95 -14.22 -0.11
CA THR A 61 -4.63 -13.61 -0.36
C THR A 61 -4.75 -12.11 -0.64
N GLU A 62 -5.74 -11.71 -1.44
CA GLU A 62 -6.09 -10.31 -1.71
C GLU A 62 -6.36 -9.56 -0.41
N ALA A 63 -7.22 -10.08 0.47
CA ALA A 63 -7.52 -9.44 1.76
C ALA A 63 -6.26 -9.23 2.63
N ARG A 64 -5.35 -10.21 2.66
CA ARG A 64 -4.07 -10.09 3.40
C ARG A 64 -3.16 -9.03 2.79
N LEU A 65 -3.12 -8.93 1.47
CA LEU A 65 -2.34 -7.93 0.76
C LEU A 65 -2.88 -6.52 1.02
N GLU A 66 -4.20 -6.33 0.99
CA GLU A 66 -4.83 -5.05 1.34
C GLU A 66 -4.47 -4.61 2.77
N GLN A 67 -4.57 -5.53 3.73
CA GLN A 67 -4.18 -5.27 5.12
C GLN A 67 -2.71 -4.85 5.24
N ALA A 68 -1.80 -5.52 4.52
CA ALA A 68 -0.39 -5.16 4.53
C ALA A 68 -0.15 -3.77 3.92
N LEU A 69 -0.82 -3.44 2.82
CA LEU A 69 -0.72 -2.13 2.18
C LEU A 69 -1.29 -1.01 3.05
N ASP A 70 -2.36 -1.26 3.79
CA ASP A 70 -2.91 -0.30 4.77
C ASP A 70 -1.93 -0.04 5.91
N GLN A 71 -1.34 -1.09 6.48
CA GLN A 71 -0.33 -0.98 7.53
C GLN A 71 0.89 -0.17 7.07
N ILE A 72 1.40 -0.46 5.87
CA ILE A 72 2.51 0.29 5.28
C ILE A 72 2.12 1.77 5.08
N SER A 73 0.93 2.03 4.55
CA SER A 73 0.46 3.40 4.30
C SER A 73 0.33 4.20 5.60
N ALA A 74 -0.22 3.59 6.66
CA ALA A 74 -0.33 4.22 7.97
C ALA A 74 1.04 4.49 8.61
N ALA A 75 1.97 3.53 8.53
CA ALA A 75 3.31 3.69 9.06
C ALA A 75 4.07 4.83 8.36
N MET A 76 4.00 4.90 7.02
CA MET A 76 4.65 5.96 6.24
C MET A 76 4.04 7.34 6.51
N HIS A 77 2.71 7.41 6.68
CA HIS A 77 2.05 8.67 7.04
C HIS A 77 2.50 9.16 8.42
N SER A 78 2.51 8.27 9.43
CA SER A 78 2.98 8.58 10.78
C SER A 78 4.44 9.02 10.80
N ALA A 79 5.31 8.35 10.04
CA ALA A 79 6.71 8.76 9.89
C ALA A 79 6.80 10.18 9.31
N ALA A 80 6.15 10.44 8.18
CA ALA A 80 6.18 11.76 7.54
C ALA A 80 5.69 12.89 8.47
N GLN A 81 4.62 12.66 9.24
CA GLN A 81 4.13 13.63 10.24
C GLN A 81 5.12 13.87 11.37
N THR A 82 5.69 12.80 11.93
CA THR A 82 6.66 12.90 13.04
C THR A 82 7.88 13.74 12.65
N TYR A 83 8.40 13.54 11.44
CA TYR A 83 9.54 14.32 10.94
C TYR A 83 9.16 15.78 10.62
N ALA A 84 7.97 16.03 10.09
CA ALA A 84 7.50 17.40 9.85
C ALA A 84 7.32 18.19 11.17
N ASP A 85 6.75 17.56 12.19
CA ASP A 85 6.55 18.18 13.50
C ASP A 85 7.89 18.46 14.21
N ALA A 86 8.85 17.54 14.11
CA ALA A 86 10.19 17.73 14.67
C ALA A 86 10.91 18.94 14.05
N GLU A 87 10.80 19.13 12.73
CA GLU A 87 11.37 20.28 12.02
C GLU A 87 10.67 21.59 12.42
N ALA A 88 9.33 21.58 12.49
CA ALA A 88 8.55 22.74 12.95
C ALA A 88 8.90 23.13 14.39
N GLN A 89 9.22 22.16 15.26
CA GLN A 89 9.66 22.45 16.62
C GLN A 89 11.10 23.01 16.65
N ALA A 90 12.02 22.44 15.86
CA ALA A 90 13.40 22.90 15.78
C ALA A 90 13.49 24.35 15.28
N SER A 91 12.76 24.70 14.21
CA SER A 91 12.72 26.06 13.66
C SER A 91 12.23 27.12 14.67
N ARG A 92 11.27 26.77 15.53
CA ARG A 92 10.79 27.65 16.62
C ARG A 92 11.84 27.97 17.67
N LEU A 93 12.77 27.04 17.95
CA LEU A 93 13.83 27.26 18.94
C LEU A 93 14.84 28.33 18.51
N PHE A 94 14.97 28.57 17.20
CA PHE A 94 15.92 29.55 16.64
C PHE A 94 15.26 30.85 16.19
N THR A 95 13.93 30.95 16.30
CA THR A 95 13.14 32.15 15.97
C THR A 95 12.56 32.85 17.20
N ALA A 96 12.84 32.33 18.40
CA ALA A 96 12.57 32.96 19.70
C ALA A 96 13.82 33.66 20.24
#